data_AF-A0A3N0DIL1-F1
#
_entry.id   AF-A0A3N0DIL1-F1
#
_cell.length_a   1.000
_cell.length_b   1.000
_cell.length_c   1.000
_cell.angle_alpha   90.00
_cell.angle_beta   90.00
_cell.angle_gamma   90.00
#
_symmetry.space_group_name_H-M   'P 1'
#
loop_
_entity.id
_entity.type
_entity.pdbx_description
1 polymer ?
#
loop_
_entity_poly.entity_id
_entity_poly.type
_entity_poly.pdbx_seq_one_letter_code
_entity_poly.pdbx_strand_id
1 'polypeptide(L)'
;MKKLKKILFIVAILFLTGIILISIPESKRTLKTKHFTFLFSSSIDTAKIIQLSNALESNYLKIGKNLNTIPAEMIETNIYAQRWRYITATKNWGGSGNIEGISKLHFVEQA
;
A
#
# COMPACT_ATOMS: atom_id res chain seq x y z
N MET A 1 -18.01 -35.03 -24.27
CA MET A 1 -17.03 -34.00 -24.68
C MET A 1 -17.58 -32.57 -24.76
N LYS A 2 -18.78 -32.31 -25.33
CA LYS A 2 -19.33 -30.94 -25.45
C LYS A 2 -19.51 -30.21 -24.11
N LYS A 3 -19.99 -30.90 -23.06
CA LYS A 3 -20.14 -30.33 -21.70
C LYS A 3 -18.79 -29.97 -21.06
N LEU A 4 -17.77 -30.82 -21.22
CA LEU A 4 -16.41 -30.56 -20.71
C LEU A 4 -15.78 -29.35 -21.40
N LYS A 5 -15.93 -29.22 -22.73
CA LYS A 5 -15.48 -28.05 -23.48
C LYS A 5 -16.16 -26.76 -22.98
N LYS A 6 -17.45 -26.82 -22.65
CA LYS A 6 -18.19 -25.67 -22.10
C LYS A 6 -17.68 -25.27 -20.71
N ILE A 7 -17.37 -26.24 -19.84
CA ILE A 7 -16.80 -25.97 -18.51
C ILE A 7 -15.41 -25.34 -18.64
N LEU A 8 -14.54 -25.90 -19.49
CA LEU A 8 -13.21 -25.33 -19.74
C LEU A 8 -13.29 -23.90 -20.27
N PHE A 9 -14.25 -23.63 -21.15
CA PHE A 9 -14.47 -22.29 -21.68
C PHE A 9 -14.91 -21.29 -20.60
N ILE A 10 -15.82 -21.70 -19.70
CA ILE A 10 -16.24 -20.86 -18.56
C ILE A 10 -15.06 -20.58 -17.63
N VAL A 11 -14.25 -21.59 -17.30
CA VAL A 11 -13.05 -21.42 -16.46
C VAL A 11 -12.04 -20.48 -17.13
N ALA A 12 -11.81 -20.63 -18.43
CA ALA A 12 -10.92 -19.76 -19.18
C ALA A 12 -11.39 -18.30 -19.17
N ILE A 13 -12.70 -18.06 -19.35
CA ILE A 13 -13.28 -16.71 -19.27
C ILE A 13 -13.07 -16.13 -17.87
N LEU A 14 -13.41 -16.88 -16.81
CA LEU A 14 -13.25 -16.43 -15.44
C LEU A 14 -11.79 -16.08 -15.13
N PHE A 15 -10.86 -16.91 -15.59
CA PHE A 15 -9.43 -16.68 -15.45
C PHE A 15 -8.98 -15.40 -16.16
N LEU A 16 -9.39 -15.21 -17.43
CA LEU A 16 -9.09 -14.00 -18.18
C LEU A 16 -9.66 -12.74 -17.51
N THR A 17 -10.90 -12.79 -17.03
CA THR A 17 -11.50 -11.66 -16.31
C THR A 17 -10.75 -11.35 -15.02
N GLY A 18 -10.29 -12.37 -14.29
CA GLY A 18 -9.46 -12.20 -13.10
C GLY A 18 -8.14 -11.50 -13.41
N ILE A 19 -7.45 -11.91 -14.48
CA ILE A 19 -6.20 -11.27 -14.93
C ILE A 19 -6.42 -9.79 -15.28
N ILE A 20 -7.49 -9.48 -16.02
CA ILE A 20 -7.76 -8.10 -16.42
C ILE A 20 -7.97 -7.22 -15.20
N LEU A 21 -8.74 -7.69 -14.20
CA LEU A 21 -9.04 -6.90 -13.00
C LEU A 21 -7.80 -6.62 -12.15
N ILE A 22 -6.86 -7.57 -12.02
CA ILE A 22 -5.61 -7.34 -11.27
C ILE A 22 -4.65 -6.40 -12.00
N SER A 23 -4.74 -6.30 -13.33
CA SER A 23 -3.88 -5.43 -14.13
C SER A 23 -4.32 -3.96 -14.15
N ILE A 24 -5.51 -3.62 -13.64
CA ILE A 24 -5.97 -2.23 -13.61
C ILE A 24 -5.10 -1.43 -12.61
N PRO A 25 -4.40 -0.38 -13.08
CA PRO A 25 -3.60 0.47 -12.21
C PRO A 25 -4.52 1.19 -11.20
N GLU A 26 -4.11 1.20 -9.94
CA GLU A 26 -4.86 1.86 -8.89
C GLU A 26 -4.74 3.38 -9.03
N SER A 27 -5.86 4.08 -8.94
CA SER A 27 -5.84 5.54 -8.83
C SER A 27 -5.29 5.92 -7.45
N LYS A 28 -4.13 6.56 -7.43
CA LYS A 28 -3.43 6.98 -6.22
C LYS A 28 -3.66 8.46 -5.95
N ARG A 29 -3.72 8.80 -4.67
CA ARG A 29 -3.68 10.15 -4.13
C ARG A 29 -2.37 10.37 -3.39
N THR A 30 -2.03 11.64 -3.21
CA THR A 30 -0.81 12.05 -2.51
C THR A 30 -1.16 13.03 -1.40
N LEU A 31 -0.56 12.83 -0.23
CA LEU A 31 -0.55 13.79 0.87
C LEU A 31 0.90 14.02 1.29
N LYS A 32 1.35 15.27 1.35
CA LYS A 32 2.71 15.62 1.77
C LYS A 32 2.69 16.28 3.14
N THR A 33 3.62 15.88 3.99
CA THR A 33 3.91 16.54 5.27
C THR A 33 5.36 17.06 5.24
N LYS A 34 5.89 17.45 6.39
CA LYS A 34 7.25 17.99 6.47
C LYS A 34 8.31 16.93 6.18
N HIS A 35 8.10 15.70 6.68
CA HIS A 35 9.07 14.61 6.57
C HIS A 35 8.55 13.40 5.79
N PHE A 36 7.26 13.36 5.40
CA PHE A 36 6.67 12.20 4.74
C PHE A 36 5.92 12.58 3.45
N THR A 37 5.97 11.70 2.45
CA THR A 37 5.06 11.72 1.29
C THR A 37 4.22 10.46 1.31
N PHE A 38 2.91 10.61 1.54
CA PHE A 38 1.95 9.52 1.55
C PHE A 38 1.40 9.29 0.15
N LEU A 39 1.52 8.06 -0.34
CA LEU A 39 0.96 7.58 -1.59
C LEU A 39 -0.08 6.52 -1.25
N PHE A 40 -1.37 6.81 -1.50
CA PHE A 40 -2.45 5.94 -1.04
C PHE A 40 -3.55 5.79 -2.08
N SER A 41 -4.25 4.66 -2.05
CA SER A 41 -5.40 4.42 -2.92
C SER A 41 -6.49 5.46 -2.73
N SER A 42 -7.09 5.90 -3.83
CA SER A 42 -8.25 6.79 -3.83
C SER A 42 -9.49 6.20 -3.13
N SER A 43 -9.54 4.89 -2.92
CA SER A 43 -10.60 4.22 -2.16
C SER A 43 -10.44 4.32 -0.65
N ILE A 44 -9.26 4.72 -0.15
CA ILE A 44 -9.00 4.85 1.29
C ILE A 44 -9.54 6.19 1.78
N ASP A 45 -10.19 6.15 2.94
CA ASP A 45 -10.67 7.35 3.62
C ASP A 45 -9.49 8.29 3.96
N THR A 46 -9.53 9.49 3.39
CA THR A 46 -8.49 10.50 3.55
C THR A 46 -8.36 10.94 5.02
N ALA A 47 -9.43 10.88 5.82
CA ALA A 47 -9.35 11.19 7.25
C ALA A 47 -8.43 10.22 8.02
N LYS A 48 -8.47 8.92 7.69
CA LYS A 48 -7.54 7.92 8.27
C LYS A 48 -6.10 8.21 7.87
N ILE A 49 -5.86 8.63 6.63
CA ILE A 49 -4.52 9.01 6.16
C ILE A 49 -4.00 10.22 6.93
N ILE A 50 -4.84 11.23 7.17
CA ILE A 50 -4.47 12.41 7.96
C ILE A 50 -4.15 12.01 9.42
N GLN A 51 -4.93 11.10 10.01
CA GLN A 51 -4.62 10.60 11.36
C GLN A 51 -3.28 9.88 11.41
N LEU A 52 -3.01 8.99 10.44
CA LEU A 52 -1.74 8.30 10.32
C LEU A 52 -0.58 9.28 10.10
N SER A 53 -0.77 10.30 9.26
CA SER A 53 0.28 11.28 8.98
C SER A 53 0.65 12.09 10.23
N ASN A 54 -0.34 12.48 11.02
CA ASN A 54 -0.10 13.18 12.28
C ASN A 54 0.62 12.30 13.30
N ALA A 55 0.24 11.02 13.38
CA ALA A 55 0.89 10.06 14.26
C ALA A 55 2.36 9.82 13.88
N LEU A 56 2.66 9.63 12.59
CA LEU A 56 4.02 9.42 12.09
C LEU A 56 4.88 10.67 12.28
N GLU A 57 4.39 11.86 11.93
CA GLU A 57 5.11 13.12 12.15
C GLU A 57 5.44 13.35 13.63
N SER A 58 4.46 13.18 14.51
CA SER A 58 4.68 13.38 15.95
C SER A 58 5.71 12.40 16.51
N ASN A 59 5.63 11.13 16.13
CA ASN A 59 6.58 10.12 16.60
C ASN A 59 7.97 10.33 16.02
N TYR A 60 8.07 10.74 14.75
CA TYR A 60 9.36 10.99 14.10
C TYR A 60 10.13 12.13 14.79
N LEU A 61 9.43 13.22 15.09
CA LEU A 61 10.00 14.34 15.86
C LEU A 61 10.43 13.93 17.28
N LYS A 62 9.61 13.13 17.97
CA LYS A 62 9.94 12.63 19.32
C LYS A 62 11.16 11.72 19.31
N ILE A 63 11.24 10.80 18.35
CA ILE A 63 12.38 9.88 18.21
C ILE A 63 13.65 10.68 17.91
N GLY A 64 13.61 11.61 16.95
CA GLY A 64 14.75 12.46 16.62
C GLY A 64 15.25 13.25 17.84
N LYS A 65 14.33 13.86 18.61
CA LYS A 65 14.68 14.56 19.85
C LYS A 65 15.31 13.62 20.89
N ASN A 66 14.73 12.43 21.10
CA ASN A 66 15.21 11.49 22.11
C ASN A 66 16.57 10.89 21.76
N LEU A 67 16.83 10.66 20.48
CA LEU A 67 18.11 10.10 20.01
C LEU A 67 19.16 11.18 19.75
N ASN A 68 18.85 12.47 19.95
CA ASN A 68 19.67 13.60 19.56
C ASN A 68 20.13 13.52 18.08
N THR A 69 19.22 13.09 17.21
CA THR A 69 19.46 12.99 15.77
C THR A 69 18.61 13.99 15.00
N ILE A 70 19.06 14.28 13.78
CA ILE A 70 18.32 15.13 12.85
C ILE A 70 17.42 14.21 12.00
N PRO A 71 16.14 14.55 11.82
CA PRO A 71 15.25 13.92 10.84
C PRO A 71 15.94 13.77 9.46
N ALA A 72 15.90 12.57 8.91
CA ALA A 72 16.38 12.28 7.55
C ALA A 72 15.47 12.93 6.48
N GLU A 73 15.92 12.86 5.23
CA GLU A 73 15.15 13.33 4.07
C GLU A 73 13.81 12.58 3.90
N MET A 74 12.93 13.19 3.10
CA MET A 74 11.53 12.83 2.89
C MET A 74 11.29 11.32 2.75
N ILE A 75 10.53 10.75 3.69
CA ILE A 75 10.16 9.33 3.75
C ILE A 75 8.91 9.09 2.90
N GLU A 76 9.01 8.20 1.93
CA GLU A 76 7.85 7.76 1.15
C GLU A 76 7.03 6.74 1.96
N THR A 77 5.72 6.96 2.05
CA THR A 77 4.81 6.09 2.77
C THR A 77 3.73 5.58 1.82
N ASN A 78 3.84 4.33 1.39
CA ASN A 78 2.89 3.67 0.50
C ASN A 78 1.79 2.96 1.30
N ILE A 79 0.53 3.25 0.99
CA ILE A 79 -0.62 2.67 1.69
C ILE A 79 -1.53 2.00 0.67
N TYR A 80 -1.70 0.70 0.83
CA TYR A 80 -2.43 -0.15 -0.10
C TYR A 80 -3.81 -0.48 0.48
N ALA A 81 -4.85 -0.33 -0.33
CA ALA A 81 -6.21 -0.73 0.06
C ALA A 81 -6.35 -2.26 0.11
N GLN A 82 -5.55 -2.98 -0.68
CA GLN A 82 -5.68 -4.42 -0.89
C GLN A 82 -4.37 -5.16 -0.60
N ARG A 83 -4.47 -6.27 0.13
CA ARG A 83 -3.33 -7.11 0.53
C ARG A 83 -2.50 -7.58 -0.66
N TRP A 84 -3.13 -7.98 -1.76
CA TRP A 84 -2.40 -8.48 -2.93
C TRP A 84 -1.50 -7.39 -3.55
N ARG A 85 -1.95 -6.12 -3.61
CA ARG A 85 -1.13 -5.01 -4.14
C ARG A 85 0.10 -4.77 -3.27
N TYR A 86 -0.08 -4.83 -1.96
CA TYR A 86 1.00 -4.76 -0.99
C TYR A 86 2.00 -5.91 -1.18
N ILE A 87 1.52 -7.15 -1.29
CA ILE A 87 2.38 -8.33 -1.50
C ILE A 87 3.16 -8.19 -2.82
N THR A 88 2.51 -7.76 -3.89
CA THR A 88 3.17 -7.54 -5.19
C THR A 88 4.27 -6.48 -5.11
N ALA A 89 4.04 -5.40 -4.35
CA ALA A 89 5.01 -4.31 -4.21
C ALA A 89 6.17 -4.66 -3.26
N THR A 90 5.88 -5.31 -2.15
CA THR A 90 6.85 -5.52 -1.04
C THR A 90 7.46 -6.92 -1.01
N LYS A 91 6.88 -7.89 -1.73
CA LYS A 91 7.17 -9.33 -1.61
C LYS A 91 6.97 -9.88 -0.19
N ASN A 92 6.32 -9.13 0.70
CA ASN A 92 6.04 -9.53 2.08
C ASN A 92 4.62 -10.08 2.21
N TRP A 93 4.51 -11.35 2.59
CA TRP A 93 3.24 -12.08 2.70
C TRP A 93 2.63 -12.05 4.10
N GLY A 94 3.44 -11.78 5.14
CA GLY A 94 3.05 -11.96 6.54
C GLY A 94 2.63 -10.68 7.26
N GLY A 95 3.26 -9.53 6.96
CA GLY A 95 3.02 -8.28 7.68
C GLY A 95 1.94 -7.39 7.08
N SER A 96 1.25 -6.60 7.92
CA SER A 96 0.41 -5.46 7.51
C SER A 96 1.21 -4.17 7.32
N GLY A 97 2.52 -4.21 7.55
CA GLY A 97 3.46 -3.18 7.16
C GLY A 97 4.89 -3.68 7.04
N ASN A 98 5.69 -2.94 6.28
CA ASN A 98 7.08 -3.24 6.01
C ASN A 98 7.89 -1.96 5.83
N ILE A 99 9.17 -2.00 6.21
CA ILE A 99 10.14 -0.95 5.94
C ILE A 99 11.02 -1.41 4.79
N GLU A 100 11.15 -0.61 3.73
CA GLU A 100 12.07 -0.86 2.62
C GLU A 100 13.20 0.18 2.67
N GLY A 101 14.40 -0.26 3.05
CA GLY A 101 15.54 0.64 3.26
C GLY A 101 15.29 1.65 4.38
N ILE A 102 15.89 2.84 4.28
CA ILE A 102 15.80 3.89 5.31
C ILE A 102 14.72 4.95 5.03
N SER A 103 14.10 4.93 3.85
CA SER A 103 13.26 6.02 3.36
C SER A 103 11.89 5.60 2.83
N LYS A 104 11.51 4.32 2.97
CA LYS A 104 10.20 3.85 2.52
C LYS A 104 9.47 3.01 3.56
N LEU A 105 8.21 3.33 3.76
CA LEU A 105 7.27 2.61 4.60
C LEU A 105 6.12 2.09 3.74
N HIS A 106 5.66 0.88 4.05
CA HIS A 106 4.52 0.24 3.39
C HIS A 106 3.50 -0.17 4.42
N PHE A 107 2.22 0.11 4.18
CA PHE A 107 1.10 -0.25 5.05
C PHE A 107 -0.09 -0.80 4.26
N VAL A 108 -0.85 -1.72 4.84
CA VAL A 108 -2.14 -2.18 4.30
C VAL A 108 -3.28 -1.62 5.15
N GLU A 109 -4.31 -1.04 4.52
CA GLU A 109 -5.46 -0.47 5.26
C GLU A 109 -6.21 -1.55 6.07
N GLN A 110 -6.44 -2.71 5.46
CA GLN A 110 -7.09 -3.86 6.09
C GLN A 110 -6.01 -4.90 6.43
N ALA A 111 -5.59 -4.91 7.70
CA ALA A 111 -4.60 -5.84 8.23
C ALA A 111 -5.16 -7.25 8.40
#